data_AF-A0A8I1N695-F1
#
_entry.id   AF-A0A8I1N695-F1
#
_cell.length_a   1.000
_cell.length_b   1.000
_cell.length_c   1.000
_cell.angle_alpha   90.00
_cell.angle_beta   90.00
_cell.angle_gamma   90.00
#
_symmetry.space_group_name_H-M   'P 1'
#
loop_
_entity.id
_entity.type
_entity.pdbx_description
1 polymer ?
#
loop_
_entity_poly.entity_id
_entity_poly.type
_entity_poly.pdbx_seq_one_letter_code
_entity_poly.pdbx_strand_id
1 'polypeptide(L)'
;MKTLLRIASYLLVMAVGLGAGFYFGTGINKATAEAFDMAEFEYYAAHVETQLSEGTDATREEAIHTFLALIEKRKARPNELFTEKILAADSALSYARLAALAQKRGATQEAQQYLKRAESFCPQIGWQECSAEKITSMVQRLDKQGIFKAGAGK
;
A
#
# COMPACT_ATOMS: atom_id res chain seq x y z
N MET A 1 -44.95 -23.23 36.63
CA MET A 1 -44.34 -21.88 36.50
C MET A 1 -42.81 -21.89 36.58
N LYS A 2 -42.18 -22.50 37.60
CA LYS A 2 -40.70 -22.51 37.74
C LYS A 2 -39.94 -23.12 36.55
N THR A 3 -40.48 -24.16 35.90
CA THR A 3 -39.84 -24.82 34.75
C THR A 3 -39.78 -23.93 33.49
N LEU A 4 -40.85 -23.19 33.19
CA LEU A 4 -40.90 -22.25 32.05
C LEU A 4 -39.88 -21.11 32.22
N LEU A 5 -39.73 -20.59 33.44
CA LEU A 5 -38.75 -19.55 33.75
C LEU A 5 -37.31 -20.03 33.49
N ARG A 6 -36.99 -21.28 33.85
CA ARG A 6 -35.67 -21.88 33.58
C ARG A 6 -35.42 -22.04 32.08
N ILE A 7 -36.40 -22.55 31.33
CA ILE A 7 -36.29 -22.70 29.87
C ILE A 7 -36.06 -21.33 29.22
N ALA A 8 -36.83 -20.31 29.60
CA ALA A 8 -36.66 -18.95 29.08
C ALA A 8 -35.26 -18.39 29.38
N SER A 9 -34.71 -18.63 30.58
CA SER A 9 -33.36 -18.17 30.94
C SER A 9 -32.27 -18.83 30.09
N TYR A 10 -32.38 -20.14 29.81
CA TYR A 10 -31.40 -20.83 28.94
C TYR A 10 -31.48 -20.36 27.50
N LEU A 11 -32.69 -20.15 26.98
CA LEU A 11 -32.89 -19.60 25.63
C LEU A 11 -32.29 -18.21 25.50
N LEU A 12 -32.43 -17.36 26.53
CA LEU A 12 -31.83 -16.02 26.53
C LEU A 12 -30.29 -16.10 26.51
N VAL A 13 -29.69 -16.94 27.35
CA VAL A 13 -28.22 -17.10 27.38
C VAL A 13 -27.70 -17.63 26.03
N MET A 14 -28.37 -18.60 25.43
CA MET A 14 -28.00 -19.11 24.10
C MET A 14 -28.14 -18.03 23.02
N ALA A 15 -29.23 -17.26 23.02
CA ALA A 15 -29.44 -16.18 22.06
C ALA A 15 -28.35 -15.10 22.18
N VAL A 16 -27.98 -14.71 23.40
CA VAL A 16 -26.90 -13.75 23.66
C VAL A 16 -25.55 -14.33 23.21
N GLY A 17 -25.26 -15.60 23.53
CA GLY A 17 -24.03 -16.26 23.11
C GLY A 17 -23.87 -16.37 21.59
N LEU A 18 -24.95 -16.73 20.89
CA LEU A 18 -24.98 -16.77 19.42
C LEU A 18 -24.82 -15.36 18.82
N GLY A 19 -25.50 -14.36 19.37
CA GLY A 19 -25.38 -12.97 18.93
C GLY A 19 -23.96 -12.42 19.09
N ALA A 20 -23.34 -12.65 20.25
CA ALA A 20 -21.95 -12.28 20.51
C ALA A 20 -20.99 -13.03 19.57
N GLY A 21 -21.14 -14.35 19.42
CA GLY A 21 -20.32 -15.17 18.54
C GLY A 21 -20.37 -14.70 17.08
N PHE A 22 -21.56 -14.36 16.57
CA PHE A 22 -21.72 -13.80 15.22
C PHE A 22 -21.04 -12.42 15.09
N TYR A 23 -21.22 -11.54 16.07
CA TYR A 23 -20.59 -10.21 16.09
C TYR A 23 -19.05 -10.32 16.05
N PHE A 24 -18.45 -11.13 16.93
CA PHE A 24 -17.01 -11.35 16.93
C PHE A 24 -16.52 -12.07 15.67
N GLY A 25 -17.26 -13.07 15.18
CA GLY A 25 -16.91 -13.80 13.97
C GLY A 25 -16.85 -12.90 12.73
N THR A 26 -17.82 -12.01 12.55
CA THR A 26 -17.79 -11.04 11.44
C THR A 26 -16.67 -10.01 11.59
N GLY A 27 -16.34 -9.60 12.82
CA GLY A 27 -15.19 -8.73 13.11
C GLY A 27 -13.84 -9.38 12.76
N ILE A 28 -13.63 -10.64 13.15
CA ILE A 28 -12.39 -11.38 12.87
C ILE A 28 -12.21 -11.58 11.36
N ASN A 29 -13.29 -11.87 10.62
CA ASN A 29 -13.22 -12.04 9.17
C ASN A 29 -12.77 -10.74 8.47
N LYS A 30 -13.26 -9.57 8.91
CA LYS A 30 -12.81 -8.26 8.38
C LYS A 30 -11.33 -8.01 8.69
N ALA A 31 -10.93 -8.16 9.96
CA ALA A 31 -9.55 -7.95 10.38
C ALA A 31 -8.57 -8.89 9.65
N THR A 32 -9.00 -10.13 9.39
CA THR A 32 -8.20 -11.12 8.66
C THR A 32 -8.04 -10.73 7.19
N ALA A 33 -9.10 -10.25 6.53
CA ALA A 33 -9.02 -9.74 5.17
C ALA A 33 -8.09 -8.53 5.06
N GLU A 34 -8.18 -7.58 5.99
CA GLU A 34 -7.29 -6.42 6.05
C GLU A 34 -5.83 -6.80 6.30
N ALA A 35 -5.58 -7.81 7.16
CA ALA A 35 -4.23 -8.33 7.40
C ALA A 35 -3.62 -8.97 6.14
N PHE A 36 -4.39 -9.75 5.38
CA PHE A 36 -3.93 -10.30 4.10
C PHE A 36 -3.66 -9.20 3.07
N ASP A 37 -4.50 -8.16 3.05
CA ASP A 37 -4.33 -7.03 2.17
C ASP A 37 -3.05 -6.24 2.48
N MET A 38 -2.76 -6.04 3.76
CA MET A 38 -1.54 -5.41 4.25
C MET A 38 -0.32 -6.26 3.91
N ALA A 39 -0.37 -7.56 4.17
CA ALA A 39 0.73 -8.48 3.87
C ALA A 39 1.04 -8.55 2.36
N GLU A 40 0.02 -8.56 1.49
CA GLU A 40 0.22 -8.48 0.05
C GLU A 40 0.90 -7.16 -0.34
N PHE A 41 0.42 -6.03 0.17
CA PHE A 41 1.00 -4.72 -0.12
C PHE A 41 2.46 -4.59 0.34
N GLU A 42 2.74 -5.00 1.58
CA GLU A 42 4.10 -5.03 2.15
C GLU A 42 5.02 -5.94 1.35
N TYR A 43 4.54 -7.12 0.93
CA TYR A 43 5.32 -8.03 0.10
C TYR A 43 5.78 -7.38 -1.20
N TYR A 44 4.88 -6.73 -1.94
CA TYR A 44 5.24 -6.06 -3.19
C TYR A 44 6.09 -4.80 -2.96
N ALA A 45 5.84 -4.04 -1.89
CA ALA A 45 6.68 -2.89 -1.53
C ALA A 45 8.12 -3.34 -1.20
N ALA A 46 8.26 -4.40 -0.41
CA ALA A 46 9.56 -5.01 -0.10
C ALA A 46 10.23 -5.58 -1.35
N HIS A 47 9.47 -6.21 -2.25
CA HIS A 47 9.99 -6.70 -3.52
C HIS A 47 10.57 -5.56 -4.38
N VAL A 48 9.87 -4.42 -4.47
CA VAL A 48 10.39 -3.22 -5.14
C VAL A 48 11.68 -2.75 -4.47
N GLU A 49 11.74 -2.66 -3.14
CA GLU A 49 12.94 -2.24 -2.43
C GLU A 49 14.14 -3.17 -2.68
N THR A 50 13.93 -4.49 -2.64
CA THR A 50 14.95 -5.48 -2.98
C THR A 50 15.47 -5.27 -4.40
N GLN A 51 14.58 -5.13 -5.39
CA GLN A 51 15.00 -4.92 -6.78
C GLN A 51 15.70 -3.57 -6.97
N LEU A 52 15.28 -2.50 -6.29
CA LEU A 52 15.97 -1.21 -6.32
C LEU A 52 17.39 -1.30 -5.76
N SER A 53 17.62 -2.13 -4.75
CA SER A 53 18.95 -2.35 -4.17
C SER A 53 19.84 -3.24 -5.03
N GLU A 54 19.32 -4.38 -5.49
CA GLU A 54 20.12 -5.51 -6.00
C GLU A 54 19.83 -5.84 -7.47
N GLY A 55 18.67 -5.42 -7.98
CA GLY A 55 18.19 -5.76 -9.32
C GLY A 55 18.89 -4.99 -10.44
N THR A 56 18.71 -5.50 -11.66
CA THR A 56 19.05 -4.80 -12.90
C THR A 56 18.05 -3.69 -13.20
N ASP A 57 18.34 -2.78 -14.12
CA ASP A 57 17.39 -1.73 -14.50
C ASP A 57 16.05 -2.31 -15.01
N ALA A 58 16.10 -3.43 -15.74
CA ALA A 58 14.90 -4.11 -16.26
C ALA A 58 14.06 -4.72 -15.13
N THR A 59 14.68 -5.43 -14.18
CA THR A 59 13.94 -6.04 -13.06
C THR A 59 13.40 -5.00 -12.08
N ARG A 60 14.08 -3.85 -11.94
CA ARG A 60 13.57 -2.68 -11.21
C ARG A 60 12.32 -2.11 -11.85
N GLU A 61 12.36 -1.87 -13.15
CA GLU A 61 11.22 -1.34 -13.92
C GLU A 61 10.01 -2.28 -13.82
N GLU A 62 10.22 -3.59 -14.00
CA GLU A 62 9.17 -4.61 -13.86
C GLU A 62 8.55 -4.64 -12.45
N ALA A 63 9.38 -4.61 -11.39
CA ALA A 63 8.90 -4.61 -10.02
C ALA A 63 8.05 -3.37 -9.71
N ILE A 64 8.48 -2.18 -10.18
CA ILE A 64 7.73 -0.93 -10.00
C ILE A 64 6.40 -1.00 -10.75
N HIS A 65 6.38 -1.50 -11.99
CA HIS A 65 5.12 -1.68 -12.74
C HIS A 65 4.16 -2.66 -12.05
N THR A 66 4.69 -3.75 -11.51
CA THR A 66 3.89 -4.73 -10.77
C THR A 66 3.26 -4.11 -9.52
N PHE A 67 4.02 -3.30 -8.78
CA PHE A 67 3.52 -2.58 -7.62
C PHE A 67 2.47 -1.51 -7.99
N LEU A 68 2.67 -0.78 -9.09
CA LEU A 68 1.65 0.14 -9.62
C LEU A 68 0.35 -0.58 -10.01
N ALA A 69 0.43 -1.77 -10.59
CA ALA A 69 -0.75 -2.58 -10.90
C ALA A 69 -1.50 -3.03 -9.62
N LEU A 70 -0.77 -3.37 -8.56
CA LEU A 70 -1.36 -3.65 -7.25
C LEU A 70 -2.09 -2.43 -6.68
N ILE A 71 -1.46 -1.25 -6.72
CA ILE A 71 -2.08 0.00 -6.27
C ILE A 71 -3.38 0.26 -7.04
N GLU A 72 -3.40 0.06 -8.35
CA GLU A 72 -4.61 0.27 -9.16
C GLU A 72 -5.74 -0.71 -8.79
N LYS A 73 -5.42 -1.99 -8.58
CA LYS A 73 -6.37 -3.00 -8.07
C LYS A 73 -6.92 -2.61 -6.69
N ARG A 74 -6.11 -1.93 -5.87
CA ARG A 74 -6.49 -1.47 -4.52
C ARG A 74 -7.40 -0.25 -4.54
N LYS A 75 -7.22 0.68 -5.49
CA LYS A 75 -8.13 1.84 -5.64
C LYS A 75 -9.59 1.43 -5.84
N ALA A 76 -9.85 0.30 -6.49
CA ALA A 76 -11.20 -0.24 -6.66
C ALA A 76 -11.84 -0.76 -5.35
N ARG A 77 -11.05 -0.94 -4.29
CA ARG A 77 -11.48 -1.50 -2.99
C ARG A 77 -10.83 -0.69 -1.85
N PRO A 78 -11.25 0.57 -1.63
CA PRO A 78 -10.68 1.41 -0.57
C PRO A 78 -10.97 0.80 0.80
N ASN A 79 -9.99 0.90 1.70
CA ASN A 79 -10.13 0.54 3.11
C ASN A 79 -9.42 1.58 3.99
N GLU A 80 -9.52 1.46 5.31
CA GLU A 80 -8.96 2.43 6.25
C GLU A 80 -7.42 2.51 6.20
N LEU A 81 -6.75 1.42 5.82
CA LEU A 81 -5.29 1.35 5.72
C LEU A 81 -4.77 1.99 4.42
N PHE A 82 -5.48 1.81 3.32
CA PHE A 82 -5.11 2.24 1.97
C PHE A 82 -5.99 3.38 1.50
N THR A 83 -5.86 4.53 2.17
CA THR A 83 -6.56 5.74 1.74
C THR A 83 -6.08 6.19 0.35
N GLU A 84 -6.94 6.90 -0.38
CA GLU A 84 -6.61 7.45 -1.71
C GLU A 84 -5.32 8.28 -1.67
N LYS A 85 -5.12 9.05 -0.59
CA LYS A 85 -3.93 9.86 -0.36
C LYS A 85 -2.64 9.04 -0.27
N ILE A 86 -2.67 7.91 0.44
CA ILE A 86 -1.51 7.00 0.56
C ILE A 86 -1.20 6.39 -0.81
N LEU A 87 -2.21 5.82 -1.46
CA LEU A 87 -2.05 5.19 -2.78
C LEU A 87 -1.58 6.19 -3.85
N ALA A 88 -2.02 7.45 -3.78
CA ALA A 88 -1.56 8.53 -4.64
C ALA A 88 -0.08 8.87 -4.40
N ALA A 89 0.35 8.92 -3.14
CA ALA A 89 1.75 9.17 -2.79
C ALA A 89 2.67 8.05 -3.29
N ASP A 90 2.29 6.79 -3.06
CA ASP A 90 3.05 5.62 -3.53
C ASP A 90 3.10 5.56 -5.06
N SER A 91 2.01 5.92 -5.74
CA SER A 91 1.97 6.04 -7.21
C SER A 91 2.94 7.12 -7.71
N ALA A 92 2.93 8.31 -7.11
CA ALA A 92 3.81 9.41 -7.50
C ALA A 92 5.30 9.06 -7.33
N LEU A 93 5.66 8.47 -6.19
CA LEU A 93 7.03 8.01 -5.93
C LEU A 93 7.45 6.92 -6.91
N SER A 94 6.57 5.97 -7.22
CA SER A 94 6.83 4.89 -8.18
C SER A 94 7.06 5.44 -9.60
N TYR A 95 6.23 6.37 -10.06
CA TYR A 95 6.44 7.02 -11.36
C TYR A 95 7.72 7.86 -11.42
N ALA A 96 8.08 8.56 -10.34
CA ALA A 96 9.36 9.27 -10.30
C ALA A 96 10.58 8.33 -10.35
N ARG A 97 10.49 7.13 -9.78
CA ARG A 97 11.53 6.08 -9.95
C ARG A 97 11.62 5.60 -11.40
N LEU A 98 10.49 5.35 -12.05
CA LEU A 98 10.46 4.99 -13.48
C LEU A 98 11.07 6.10 -14.34
N ALA A 99 10.79 7.37 -14.03
CA ALA A 99 11.40 8.50 -14.72
C ALA A 99 12.93 8.50 -14.59
N ALA A 100 13.47 8.18 -13.40
CA ALA A 100 14.90 8.09 -13.18
C ALA A 100 15.55 6.95 -14.00
N LEU A 101 14.90 5.78 -14.09
CA LEU A 101 15.34 4.66 -14.92
C LEU A 101 15.29 5.02 -16.42
N ALA A 102 14.19 5.61 -16.89
CA ALA A 102 14.04 6.08 -18.26
C ALA A 102 15.12 7.12 -18.64
N GLN A 103 15.40 8.06 -17.74
CA GLN A 103 16.46 9.05 -17.94
C GLN A 103 17.85 8.39 -18.03
N LYS A 104 18.13 7.38 -17.19
CA LYS A 104 19.39 6.63 -17.20
C LYS A 104 19.65 5.93 -18.53
N ARG A 105 18.60 5.41 -19.20
CA ARG A 105 18.70 4.82 -20.55
C ARG A 105 18.66 5.84 -21.70
N GLY A 106 18.63 7.14 -21.42
CA GLY A 106 18.54 8.20 -22.43
C GLY A 106 17.14 8.38 -23.04
N ALA A 107 16.11 7.75 -22.48
CA ALA A 107 14.72 7.87 -22.94
C ALA A 107 14.05 9.13 -22.36
N THR A 108 14.53 10.32 -22.74
CA THR A 108 14.10 11.60 -22.14
C THR A 108 12.60 11.87 -22.29
N GLN A 109 12.00 11.56 -23.45
CA GLN A 109 10.57 11.78 -23.67
C GLN A 109 9.73 10.92 -22.71
N GLU A 110 10.14 9.67 -22.51
CA GLU A 110 9.47 8.74 -21.61
C GLU A 110 9.62 9.17 -20.14
N ALA A 111 10.82 9.58 -19.75
CA ALA A 111 11.07 10.13 -18.41
C ALA A 111 10.14 11.32 -18.10
N GLN A 112 9.96 12.24 -19.05
CA GLN A 112 9.03 13.36 -18.91
C GLN A 112 7.57 12.91 -18.78
N GLN A 113 7.16 11.86 -19.50
CA GLN A 113 5.80 11.32 -19.36
C GLN A 113 5.58 10.75 -17.95
N TYR A 114 6.55 10.02 -17.41
CA TYR A 114 6.47 9.51 -16.04
C TYR A 114 6.44 10.63 -15.00
N LEU A 115 7.25 11.68 -15.14
CA LEU A 115 7.21 12.84 -14.23
C LEU A 115 5.85 13.55 -14.27
N LYS A 116 5.27 13.75 -15.46
CA LYS A 116 3.90 14.32 -15.58
C LYS A 116 2.85 13.45 -14.88
N ARG A 117 2.97 12.12 -14.98
CA ARG A 117 2.10 11.20 -14.24
C ARG A 117 2.31 11.32 -12.73
N ALA A 118 3.55 11.40 -12.26
CA ALA A 118 3.83 11.62 -10.85
C ALA A 118 3.20 12.91 -10.32
N GLU A 119 3.34 14.02 -11.05
CA GLU A 119 2.73 15.32 -10.70
C GLU A 119 1.20 15.29 -10.71
N SER A 120 0.59 14.47 -11.57
CA SER A 120 -0.88 14.39 -11.62
C SER A 120 -1.54 13.92 -10.32
N PHE A 121 -0.78 13.24 -9.44
CA PHE A 121 -1.25 12.82 -8.11
C PHE A 121 -1.15 13.93 -7.05
N CYS A 122 -0.47 15.04 -7.32
CA CYS A 122 -0.25 16.11 -6.35
C CYS A 122 -1.52 16.64 -5.64
N PRO A 123 -2.65 16.86 -6.34
CA PRO A 123 -3.89 17.31 -5.68
C PRO A 123 -4.43 16.31 -4.65
N GLN A 124 -4.15 15.02 -4.81
CA GLN A 124 -4.64 13.95 -3.93
C GLN A 124 -3.73 13.74 -2.71
N ILE A 125 -2.42 13.97 -2.87
CA ILE A 125 -1.42 13.74 -1.82
C ILE A 125 -1.52 14.81 -0.70
N GLY A 126 -1.86 16.05 -1.06
CA GLY A 126 -1.96 17.16 -0.11
C GLY A 126 -0.61 17.55 0.53
N TRP A 127 0.50 17.41 -0.20
CA TRP A 127 1.78 18.03 0.16
C TRP A 127 1.75 19.52 -0.15
N GLN A 128 2.38 20.35 0.70
CA GLN A 128 2.45 21.80 0.48
C GLN A 128 3.20 22.17 -0.80
N GLU A 129 4.29 21.46 -1.08
CA GLU A 129 5.08 21.60 -2.31
C GLU A 129 5.07 20.25 -3.03
N CYS A 130 4.32 20.17 -4.13
CA CYS A 130 4.25 18.97 -4.96
C CYS A 130 4.54 19.35 -6.41
N SER A 131 5.76 19.06 -6.84
CA SER A 131 6.26 19.20 -8.22
C SER A 131 7.12 17.99 -8.57
N ALA A 132 7.36 17.76 -9.87
CA ALA A 132 8.20 16.67 -10.36
C ALA A 132 9.60 16.71 -9.72
N GLU A 133 10.19 17.89 -9.57
CA GLU A 133 11.50 18.07 -8.95
C GLU A 133 11.49 17.67 -7.48
N LYS A 134 10.44 18.07 -6.74
CA LYS A 134 10.31 17.74 -5.31
C LYS A 134 10.06 16.25 -5.09
N ILE A 135 9.20 15.63 -5.90
CA ILE A 135 8.96 14.19 -5.86
C ILE A 135 10.25 13.43 -6.20
N THR A 136 10.96 13.84 -7.24
CA THR A 136 12.24 13.23 -7.65
C THR A 136 13.30 13.35 -6.56
N SER A 137 13.43 14.54 -5.94
CA SER A 137 14.34 14.76 -4.82
C SER A 137 13.99 13.85 -3.62
N MET A 138 12.70 13.67 -3.33
CA MET A 138 12.24 12.79 -2.28
C MET A 138 12.61 11.33 -2.55
N VAL A 139 12.35 10.83 -3.77
CA VAL A 139 12.74 9.48 -4.20
C VAL A 139 14.25 9.28 -4.06
N GLN A 140 15.05 10.22 -4.56
CA GLN A 140 16.51 10.14 -4.45
C GLN A 140 16.98 10.07 -2.99
N ARG A 141 16.31 10.77 -2.07
CA ARG A 141 16.61 10.71 -0.64
C ARG A 141 16.24 9.36 -0.05
N LEU A 142 15.06 8.84 -0.35
CA LEU A 142 14.58 7.53 0.13
C LEU A 142 15.49 6.40 -0.36
N ASP A 143 15.80 6.39 -1.66
CA ASP A 143 16.64 5.35 -2.27
C ASP A 143 18.09 5.39 -1.77
N LYS A 144 18.60 6.59 -1.40
CA LYS A 144 19.91 6.74 -0.75
C LYS A 144 19.90 6.24 0.70
N GLN A 145 18.84 6.55 1.43
CA GLN A 145 18.74 6.21 2.84
C GLN A 145 18.56 4.71 3.04
N GLY A 146 17.78 4.04 2.18
CA GLY A 146 17.50 2.60 2.20
C GLY A 146 17.02 2.12 3.57
N ILE A 147 15.76 1.72 3.72
CA ILE A 147 15.23 1.36 5.05
C ILE A 147 16.07 0.22 5.70
N PHE A 148 16.66 -0.64 4.86
CA PHE A 148 17.56 -1.72 5.29
C PHE A 148 19.05 -1.32 5.42
N LYS A 149 19.51 -0.21 4.85
CA LYS A 149 20.93 0.21 4.94
C LYS A 149 21.31 0.72 6.33
N ALA A 150 20.34 1.19 7.11
CA ALA A 150 20.58 1.68 8.47
C ALA A 150 21.03 0.58 9.47
N GLY A 151 20.85 -0.71 9.14
CA GLY A 151 21.16 -1.84 10.04
C GLY A 151 22.44 -2.62 9.75
N ALA A 152 23.04 -2.50 8.56
CA ALA A 152 24.15 -3.35 8.11
C ALA A 152 25.56 -2.84 8.50
N GLY A 153 25.65 -1.78 9.32
CA GLY A 153 26.89 -1.07 9.63
C GLY A 153 27.37 -1.19 11.08
N LYS A 154 27.28 -2.37 11.71
CA LYS A 154 27.93 -2.67 12.99
C LYS A 154 28.55 -4.05 13.01
#